data_AF-M1LT12-F1
#
_entry.id   AF-M1LT12-F1
#
_cell.length_a   1.000
_cell.length_b   1.000
_cell.length_c   1.000
_cell.angle_alpha   90.00
_cell.angle_beta   90.00
_cell.angle_gamma   90.00
#
_symmetry.space_group_name_H-M   'P 1'
#
loop_
_entity.id
_entity.type
_entity.pdbx_description
1 polymer ?
#
loop_
_entity_poly.entity_id
_entity_poly.type
_entity_poly.pdbx_seq_one_letter_code
_entity_poly.pdbx_strand_id
1 'polypeptide(L)'
;MWGEEGTIKFDYDSVQKAYTTMHKIYDEAAKVLEKLVQDSKNAEEKMKGQYRGAYSDKSEDIFKELKKSIENINKLSKKVEETSKDFLKQDMILADLYGKSE
;
A
#
# COMPACT_ATOMS: atom_id res chain seq x y z
N MET A 1 0.05 45.17 -4.10
CA MET A 1 0.99 44.39 -3.28
C MET A 1 0.58 42.94 -3.42
N TRP A 2 1.38 42.13 -4.12
CA TRP A 2 1.15 40.69 -4.24
C TRP A 2 1.77 40.05 -3.00
N GLY A 3 0.95 39.87 -1.97
CA GLY A 3 1.35 39.23 -0.73
C GLY A 3 1.02 37.74 -0.79
N GLU A 4 2.05 36.93 -0.52
CA GLU A 4 1.98 35.54 -0.05
C GLU A 4 1.52 34.50 -1.08
N GLU A 5 2.45 34.13 -1.97
CA GLU A 5 2.50 32.76 -2.51
C GLU A 5 2.71 31.80 -1.34
N GLY A 6 1.62 31.23 -0.84
CA GLY A 6 1.63 30.27 0.26
C GLY A 6 2.45 29.04 -0.13
N THR A 7 3.71 29.01 0.29
CA THR A 7 4.53 27.81 0.28
C THR A 7 3.88 26.79 1.21
N ILE A 8 3.16 25.83 0.62
CA ILE A 8 2.66 24.66 1.34
C ILE A 8 3.89 23.93 1.87
N LYS A 9 4.17 24.04 3.17
CA LYS A 9 5.22 23.29 3.82
C LYS A 9 4.86 21.80 3.75
N PHE A 10 5.70 21.01 3.08
CA PHE A 10 5.47 19.58 2.95
C PHE A 10 5.62 18.89 4.32
N ASP A 11 4.55 18.25 4.80
CA ASP A 11 4.54 17.52 6.07
C ASP A 11 5.04 16.09 5.87
N TYR A 12 6.37 15.93 5.85
CA TYR A 12 7.04 14.65 5.69
C TYR A 12 6.65 13.63 6.77
N ASP A 13 6.47 14.08 8.01
CA ASP A 13 6.15 13.20 9.15
C ASP A 13 4.78 12.55 8.98
N SER A 14 3.77 13.31 8.54
CA SER A 14 2.44 12.76 8.26
C SER A 14 2.47 11.76 7.11
N VAL A 15 3.28 12.01 6.07
CA VAL A 15 3.43 11.09 4.94
C VAL A 15 4.15 9.80 5.35
N GLN A 16 5.20 9.88 6.17
CA GLN A 16 5.87 8.69 6.72
C GLN A 16 4.97 7.86 7.64
N LYS A 17 4.14 8.52 8.45
CA LYS A 17 3.11 7.83 9.25
C LYS A 17 2.11 7.10 8.36
N ALA A 18 1.60 7.77 7.32
CA ALA A 18 0.67 7.16 6.36
C ALA A 18 1.30 5.96 5.63
N TYR A 19 2.56 6.07 5.19
CA TYR A 19 3.32 4.96 4.62
C TYR A 19 3.40 3.77 5.57
N THR A 20 3.84 4.01 6.81
CA THR A 20 3.96 2.96 7.83
C THR A 20 2.63 2.25 8.09
N THR A 21 1.54 3.02 8.19
CA THR A 21 0.19 2.47 8.36
C THR A 21 -0.23 1.63 7.15
N MET A 22 -0.02 2.11 5.92
CA MET A 22 -0.35 1.35 4.71
C MET A 22 0.46 0.05 4.59
N HIS A 23 1.76 0.09 4.93
CA HIS A 23 2.61 -1.09 4.90
C HIS A 23 2.15 -2.13 5.93
N LYS A 24 1.78 -1.70 7.14
CA LYS A 24 1.21 -2.58 8.16
C LYS A 24 -0.11 -3.22 7.72
N ILE A 25 -1.00 -2.44 7.09
CA ILE A 25 -2.27 -2.96 6.53
C ILE A 25 -1.99 -4.02 5.45
N TYR A 26 -1.02 -3.78 4.57
CA TYR A 26 -0.59 -4.75 3.57
C TYR A 26 -0.12 -6.06 4.21
N ASP A 27 0.77 -6.00 5.21
CA ASP A 27 1.32 -7.19 5.87
C ASP A 27 0.24 -8.00 6.60
N GLU A 28 -0.68 -7.32 7.30
CA GLU A 28 -1.80 -7.96 7.98
C GLU A 28 -2.77 -8.60 6.98
N ALA A 29 -3.12 -7.89 5.91
CA ALA A 29 -4.00 -8.40 4.87
C ALA A 29 -3.40 -9.62 4.15
N ALA A 30 -2.10 -9.62 3.87
CA ALA A 30 -1.40 -10.74 3.25
C ALA A 30 -1.48 -12.00 4.13
N LYS A 31 -1.22 -11.88 5.43
CA LYS A 31 -1.33 -13.01 6.38
C LYS A 31 -2.75 -13.54 6.50
N VAL A 32 -3.75 -12.65 6.52
CA VAL A 32 -5.16 -13.06 6.56
C VAL A 32 -5.55 -13.79 5.27
N LEU A 33 -5.10 -13.32 4.11
CA LEU A 33 -5.34 -13.99 2.83
C LEU A 33 -4.71 -15.39 2.81
N GLU A 34 -3.47 -15.56 3.26
CA GLU A 34 -2.82 -16.87 3.34
C GLU A 34 -3.63 -17.86 4.20
N LYS A 35 -4.09 -17.40 5.36
CA LYS A 35 -4.93 -18.22 6.24
C LYS A 35 -6.26 -18.59 5.58
N LEU A 36 -6.93 -17.64 4.93
CA LEU A 36 -8.18 -17.88 4.21
C LEU A 36 -8.01 -18.89 3.07
N VAL A 37 -6.91 -18.81 2.31
CA VAL A 37 -6.58 -19.78 1.27
C VAL A 37 -6.41 -21.18 1.86
N GLN A 38 -5.72 -21.30 3.00
CA GLN A 38 -5.52 -22.59 3.65
C GLN A 38 -6.84 -23.15 4.20
N ASP A 39 -7.65 -22.33 4.88
CA ASP A 39 -8.95 -22.73 5.42
C ASP A 39 -9.91 -23.16 4.29
N SER A 40 -9.86 -22.47 3.15
CA SER A 40 -10.64 -22.82 1.96
C SER A 40 -10.23 -24.16 1.35
N LYS A 41 -8.93 -24.42 1.21
CA LYS A 41 -8.44 -25.73 0.75
C LYS A 41 -8.87 -26.86 1.68
N ASN A 42 -8.76 -26.65 2.99
CA ASN A 42 -9.20 -27.62 3.99
C ASN A 42 -10.72 -27.89 3.91
N ALA A 43 -11.52 -26.87 3.58
CA ALA A 43 -12.95 -27.01 3.35
C ALA A 43 -13.24 -27.78 2.05
N GLU A 44 -12.52 -27.46 0.96
CA GLU A 44 -12.63 -28.14 -0.32
C GLU A 44 -12.36 -29.64 -0.21
N GLU A 45 -11.32 -30.04 0.53
CA GLU A 45 -10.96 -31.46 0.76
C GLU A 45 -12.08 -32.26 1.43
N LYS A 46 -12.92 -31.60 2.25
CA LYS A 46 -14.07 -32.23 2.90
C LYS A 46 -15.29 -32.33 1.99
N MET A 47 -15.30 -31.62 0.86
CA MET A 47 -16.39 -31.65 -0.12
C MET A 47 -16.23 -32.77 -1.13
N LYS A 48 -17.35 -33.25 -1.68
CA LYS A 48 -17.40 -34.30 -2.72
C LYS A 48 -18.30 -33.87 -3.87
N GLY A 49 -17.98 -34.37 -5.07
CA GLY A 49 -18.80 -34.17 -6.28
C GLY A 49 -18.83 -32.72 -6.79
N GLN A 50 -19.86 -32.38 -7.55
CA GLN A 50 -19.99 -31.09 -8.25
C GLN A 50 -19.88 -29.84 -7.35
N TYR A 51 -20.24 -29.94 -6.06
CA TYR A 51 -20.11 -28.85 -5.11
C TYR A 51 -18.66 -28.48 -4.81
N ARG A 52 -17.74 -29.45 -4.92
CA ARG A 52 -16.30 -29.23 -4.77
C ARG A 52 -15.75 -28.37 -5.91
N GLY A 53 -16.08 -28.72 -7.16
CA GLY A 53 -15.62 -27.99 -8.34
C GLY A 53 -16.10 -26.54 -8.35
N ALA A 54 -17.41 -26.33 -8.17
CA ALA A 54 -17.98 -24.98 -8.13
C ALA A 54 -17.46 -24.13 -6.95
N TYR A 55 -17.08 -24.76 -5.83
CA TYR A 55 -16.42 -24.06 -4.72
C TYR A 55 -14.98 -23.68 -5.04
N SER A 56 -14.21 -24.60 -5.64
CA SER A 56 -12.80 -24.39 -6.02
C SER A 56 -12.65 -23.26 -7.04
N ASP A 57 -13.47 -23.26 -8.10
CA ASP A 57 -13.42 -22.21 -9.12
C ASP A 57 -13.71 -20.82 -8.53
N LYS A 58 -14.78 -20.71 -7.73
CA LYS A 58 -15.17 -19.44 -7.09
C LYS A 58 -14.16 -18.97 -6.06
N SER A 59 -13.59 -19.87 -5.26
CA SER A 59 -12.60 -19.50 -4.25
C SER A 59 -11.32 -19.01 -4.91
N GLU A 60 -10.88 -19.64 -6.00
CA GLU A 60 -9.70 -19.23 -6.75
C GLU A 60 -9.86 -17.82 -7.34
N ASP A 61 -11.01 -17.52 -7.95
CA ASP A 61 -11.30 -16.18 -8.50
C ASP A 61 -11.29 -15.10 -7.41
N ILE A 62 -11.95 -15.35 -6.28
CA ILE A 62 -11.96 -14.43 -5.13
C ILE A 62 -10.54 -14.21 -4.60
N PHE A 63 -9.74 -15.27 -4.45
CA PHE A 63 -8.37 -15.15 -3.95
C PHE A 63 -7.47 -14.39 -4.92
N LYS A 64 -7.65 -14.54 -6.23
CA LYS A 64 -6.94 -13.74 -7.24
C LYS A 64 -7.25 -12.25 -7.09
N GLU A 65 -8.51 -11.88 -6.95
CA GLU A 65 -8.92 -10.48 -6.79
C GLU A 65 -8.43 -9.87 -5.47
N LEU A 66 -8.52 -10.61 -4.37
CA LEU A 66 -8.01 -10.18 -3.08
C LEU A 66 -6.49 -9.97 -3.13
N LYS A 67 -5.75 -10.92 -3.72
CA LYS A 67 -4.30 -10.80 -3.89
C LYS A 67 -3.92 -9.55 -4.70
N LYS A 68 -4.60 -9.31 -5.83
CA LYS A 68 -4.39 -8.12 -6.66
C LYS A 68 -4.64 -6.83 -5.88
N SER A 69 -5.67 -6.80 -5.03
CA SER A 69 -6.02 -5.65 -4.21
C SER A 69 -4.94 -5.37 -3.16
N ILE A 70 -4.46 -6.42 -2.48
CA ILE A 70 -3.36 -6.33 -1.51
C ILE A 70 -2.06 -5.85 -2.18
N GLU A 71 -1.74 -6.38 -3.36
CA GLU A 71 -0.58 -5.93 -4.14
C GLU A 71 -0.68 -4.45 -4.56
N ASN A 72 -1.89 -3.96 -4.88
CA ASN A 72 -2.11 -2.56 -5.20
C ASN A 72 -1.87 -1.64 -3.99
N ILE A 73 -2.25 -2.07 -2.78
CA ILE A 73 -1.96 -1.34 -1.54
C ILE A 73 -0.44 -1.21 -1.35
N ASN A 74 0.32 -2.28 -1.57
CA ASN A 74 1.78 -2.25 -1.49
C ASN A 74 2.43 -1.34 -2.55
N LYS A 75 1.91 -1.36 -3.77
CA LYS A 75 2.39 -0.46 -4.83
C LYS A 75 2.13 1.01 -4.47
N LEU A 76 0.95 1.30 -3.92
CA LEU A 76 0.60 2.65 -3.50
C LEU A 76 1.47 3.11 -2.33
N SER A 77 1.69 2.26 -1.32
CA SER A 77 2.54 2.60 -0.18
C SER A 77 3.96 2.95 -0.62
N LYS A 78 4.57 2.11 -1.47
CA LYS A 78 5.91 2.37 -2.04
C LYS A 78 5.96 3.68 -2.83
N LYS A 79 4.96 3.95 -3.66
CA LYS A 79 4.91 5.19 -4.44
C LYS A 79 4.82 6.44 -3.54
N VAL A 80 4.05 6.35 -2.45
CA VAL A 80 3.95 7.42 -1.45
C VAL A 80 5.30 7.63 -0.75
N GLU A 81 5.99 6.55 -0.38
CA GLU A 81 7.33 6.62 0.21
C GLU A 81 8.35 7.27 -0.73
N GLU A 82 8.43 6.80 -1.98
CA GLU A 82 9.33 7.34 -3.01
C GLU A 82 9.08 8.83 -3.25
N THR A 83 7.81 9.20 -3.46
CA THR A 83 7.41 10.59 -3.68
C THR A 83 7.79 11.47 -2.48
N SER A 84 7.62 10.96 -1.25
CA SER A 84 7.98 11.72 -0.04
C SER A 84 9.48 11.97 0.09
N LYS A 85 10.32 11.02 -0.32
CA LYS A 85 11.78 11.16 -0.32
C LYS A 85 12.24 12.16 -1.38
N ASP A 86 11.60 12.16 -2.55
CA ASP A 86 11.88 13.13 -3.61
C ASP A 86 11.55 14.56 -3.18
N PHE A 87 10.39 14.77 -2.54
CA PHE A 87 10.04 16.08 -1.97
C PHE A 87 11.03 16.55 -0.91
N LEU A 88 11.42 15.68 0.04
CA LEU A 88 12.42 16.02 1.05
C LEU A 88 13.76 16.41 0.42
N LYS A 89 14.20 15.69 -0.61
CA LYS A 89 15.44 15.99 -1.33
C LYS A 89 15.37 17.36 -2.03
N GLN A 90 14.24 17.68 -2.67
CA GLN A 90 14.06 18.99 -3.30
C GLN A 90 14.04 20.13 -2.27
N ASP A 91 13.37 19.94 -1.14
CA ASP A 91 13.33 20.93 -0.06
C ASP A 91 14.74 21.21 0.51
N MET A 92 15.55 20.17 0.71
CA MET A 92 16.95 20.32 1.13
C MET A 92 17.81 21.06 0.09
N ILE A 93 17.61 20.80 -1.21
CA ILE A 93 18.33 21.50 -2.28
C ILE A 93 17.95 22.99 -2.30
N LEU A 94 16.67 23.32 -2.15
CA LEU A 94 16.21 24.70 -2.08
C LEU A 94 16.81 25.40 -0.85
N ALA A 95 16.79 24.76 0.32
CA ALA A 95 17.38 25.30 1.54
C ALA A 95 18.89 25.56 1.38
N ASP A 96 19.64 24.67 0.74
CA ASP A 96 21.07 24.85 0.46
C ASP A 96 21.34 25.98 -0.55
N LEU A 97 20.50 26.11 -1.59
CA LEU A 97 20.61 27.20 -2.57
C LEU A 97 20.33 28.57 -1.96
N TYR A 98 19.28 28.70 -1.14
CA TYR A 98 18.96 29.95 -0.47
C TYR A 98 19.93 30.26 0.69
N GLY A 99 20.39 29.24 1.41
CA GLY A 99 21.38 29.39 2.49
C GLY A 99 22.79 29.76 2.01
N LYS A 100 23.10 29.57 0.72
CA LYS A 100 24.36 29.99 0.08
C LYS A 100 24.29 31.37 -0.58
N SER A 101 23.14 32.04 -0.53
CA SER A 101 22.95 33.39 -1.09
C SER A 101 23.23 34.54 -0.12
N GLU A 102 23.80 34.25 1.06
CA GLU A 102 24.36 35.23 2.02
C GLU A 102 25.90 35.27 1.97
#